data_AF-A0A936VM83-F1
#
_entry.id   AF-A0A936VM83-F1
#
_cell.length_a   1.000
_cell.length_b   1.000
_cell.length_c   1.000
_cell.angle_alpha   90.00
_cell.angle_beta   90.00
_cell.angle_gamma   90.00
#
_symmetry.space_group_name_H-M   'P 1'
#
loop_
_entity.id
_entity.type
_entity.pdbx_description
1 polymer ?
#
loop_
_entity_poly.entity_id
_entity_poly.type
_entity_poly.pdbx_seq_one_letter_code
_entity_poly.pdbx_strand_id
1 'polypeptide(L)'
;MLYIWRLPVVASLLLIYAALAIPPAHVRAQAAPAAAPTYTVFATREGLVGHRTANGHRIRPRDRFVALPAWAVLASEGGNEFQVRVTYRDRSVVLPVWDVGPWNTHDDYWQPNRRYGDLPVGMPMAQAAYTNGYNGGRDEFGRRIRLPNGIDIADGAFWDDLGMTQSDWVQVTFLWLGADTGGVAQAVAPAPATEQPGEPDAIVVDDSGAGYSSEAVVQWYDADCGQGGRHAWTYGTTDPAQSENRARWQAQLPGTGFYEAFAYVPQCGRAATQSARYRVVANGAVRDVWVDQSAASGSWASLGIYHVGEPLVAIELSDVTGDERRVVRFDAIKWRPREDVAAPDARATEALRQADGSFVVRWAGTDDVSGVAAYDLQVRTLPDGGWSDWLIGATTLEATFVPPGPGGYAFRARATDWLGHQQPWRAADDLQIEAGP
;
A
#
# COMPACT_ATOMS: atom_id res chain seq x y z
N MET A 1 -9.54 1.17 105.29
CA MET A 1 -9.72 2.47 104.61
C MET A 1 -9.47 2.22 103.12
N LEU A 2 -10.53 2.36 102.29
CA LEU A 2 -10.61 2.26 100.81
C LEU A 2 -10.00 1.01 100.12
N TYR A 3 -10.76 0.00 99.67
CA TYR A 3 -11.56 -0.07 98.42
C TYR A 3 -10.79 0.47 97.20
N ILE A 4 -10.49 -0.30 96.14
CA ILE A 4 -11.44 -0.78 95.12
C ILE A 4 -10.86 -1.99 94.34
N TRP A 5 -11.77 -2.92 94.02
CA TRP A 5 -11.64 -4.11 93.17
C TRP A 5 -11.25 -3.82 91.70
N ARG A 6 -10.55 -4.77 91.06
CA ARG A 6 -11.06 -5.49 89.86
C ARG A 6 -10.20 -6.73 89.53
N LEU A 7 -10.93 -7.80 89.21
CA LEU A 7 -10.56 -9.18 88.92
C LEU A 7 -9.88 -9.37 87.53
N PRO A 8 -9.32 -10.57 87.26
CA PRO A 8 -8.21 -10.80 86.34
C PRO A 8 -8.69 -11.19 84.93
N VAL A 9 -7.81 -11.03 83.93
CA VAL A 9 -7.93 -11.78 82.68
C VAL A 9 -6.54 -12.31 82.31
N VAL A 10 -6.36 -13.61 82.54
CA VAL A 10 -5.32 -14.43 81.91
C VAL A 10 -5.71 -14.57 80.45
N ALA A 11 -4.95 -13.95 79.54
CA ALA A 11 -5.09 -14.18 78.11
C ALA A 11 -4.11 -15.27 77.68
N SER A 12 -4.65 -16.43 77.36
CA SER A 12 -3.97 -17.57 76.75
C SER A 12 -3.37 -17.18 75.38
N LEU A 13 -2.06 -17.37 75.23
CA LEU A 13 -1.37 -17.32 73.94
C LEU A 13 -1.67 -18.61 73.15
N LEU A 14 -2.73 -18.57 72.34
CA LEU A 14 -2.99 -19.56 71.30
C LEU A 14 -2.33 -19.08 70.00
N LEU A 15 -1.20 -19.69 69.66
CA LEU A 15 -0.55 -19.56 68.35
C LEU A 15 -1.45 -20.24 67.31
N ILE A 16 -2.27 -19.46 66.61
CA ILE A 16 -3.03 -19.92 65.44
C ILE A 16 -2.10 -19.80 64.23
N TYR A 17 -1.57 -20.94 63.77
CA TYR A 17 -1.03 -21.05 62.41
C TYR A 17 -2.22 -21.01 61.43
N ALA A 18 -2.58 -19.81 60.99
CA ALA A 18 -3.43 -19.67 59.82
C ALA A 18 -2.56 -19.92 58.59
N ALA A 19 -2.62 -21.13 58.05
CA ALA A 19 -2.13 -21.39 56.69
C ALA A 19 -2.98 -20.54 55.74
N LEU A 20 -2.42 -19.41 55.28
CA LEU A 20 -2.94 -18.70 54.12
C LEU A 20 -2.75 -19.62 52.91
N ALA A 21 -3.79 -20.40 52.59
CA ALA A 21 -3.93 -21.03 51.30
C ALA A 21 -4.03 -19.90 50.27
N ILE A 22 -2.92 -19.59 49.62
CA ILE A 22 -2.90 -18.75 48.42
C ILE A 22 -3.78 -19.49 47.41
N PRO A 23 -4.93 -18.92 46.98
CA PRO A 23 -5.71 -19.55 45.93
C PRO A 23 -4.80 -19.71 44.71
N PRO A 24 -4.84 -20.84 43.99
CA PRO A 24 -4.05 -21.00 42.78
C PRO A 24 -4.38 -19.80 41.90
N ALA A 25 -3.33 -19.10 41.43
CA ALA A 25 -3.49 -18.02 40.49
C ALA A 25 -4.38 -18.53 39.36
N HIS A 26 -5.56 -17.92 39.20
CA HIS A 26 -6.34 -18.14 37.99
C HIS A 26 -5.45 -17.66 36.85
N VAL A 27 -4.79 -18.61 36.17
CA VAL A 27 -4.26 -18.37 34.84
C VAL A 27 -5.48 -17.97 34.03
N ARG A 28 -5.65 -16.66 33.83
CA ARG A 28 -6.66 -16.14 32.93
C ARG A 28 -6.31 -16.77 31.60
N ALA A 29 -7.14 -17.71 31.13
CA ALA A 29 -7.00 -18.28 29.81
C ALA A 29 -6.87 -17.11 28.84
N GLN A 30 -5.73 -17.03 28.14
CA GLN A 30 -5.59 -16.12 27.02
C GLN A 30 -6.78 -16.40 26.10
N ALA A 31 -7.63 -15.40 25.88
CA ALA A 31 -8.71 -15.54 24.92
C ALA A 31 -8.07 -15.93 23.58
N ALA A 32 -8.59 -16.99 22.94
CA ALA A 32 -8.15 -17.34 21.62
C ALA A 32 -8.25 -16.10 20.72
N PRO A 33 -7.26 -15.85 19.84
CA PRO A 33 -7.32 -14.71 18.93
C PRO A 33 -8.66 -14.71 18.18
N ALA A 34 -9.30 -13.55 18.12
CA ALA A 34 -10.56 -13.39 17.39
C ALA A 34 -10.37 -13.83 15.93
N ALA A 35 -11.38 -14.47 15.34
CA ALA A 35 -11.32 -14.88 13.94
C ALA A 35 -11.15 -13.66 13.04
N ALA A 36 -10.30 -13.78 12.02
CA ALA A 36 -10.12 -12.72 11.03
C ALA A 36 -11.46 -12.39 10.35
N PRO A 37 -11.82 -11.10 10.22
CA PRO A 37 -13.05 -10.69 9.57
C PRO A 37 -13.04 -11.12 8.11
N THR A 38 -14.21 -11.50 7.62
CA THR A 38 -14.42 -11.96 6.24
C THR A 38 -15.53 -11.16 5.59
N TYR A 39 -15.27 -10.67 4.38
CA TYR A 39 -16.22 -9.88 3.61
C TYR A 39 -16.36 -10.44 2.19
N THR A 40 -17.56 -10.30 1.63
CA THR A 40 -17.83 -10.67 0.24
C THR A 40 -17.59 -9.45 -0.64
N VAL A 41 -16.62 -9.52 -1.53
CA VAL A 41 -16.25 -8.42 -2.44
C VAL A 41 -16.17 -8.91 -3.88
N PHE A 42 -16.37 -8.01 -4.83
CA PHE A 42 -16.25 -8.34 -6.25
C PHE A 42 -14.77 -8.35 -6.63
N ALA A 43 -14.27 -9.49 -7.11
CA ALA A 43 -12.89 -9.66 -7.52
C ALA A 43 -12.74 -9.57 -9.03
N THR A 44 -11.71 -8.85 -9.45
CA THR A 44 -11.26 -8.77 -10.84
C THR A 44 -9.88 -9.42 -10.99
N ARG A 45 -9.56 -9.78 -12.22
CA ARG A 45 -8.22 -10.24 -12.57
C ARG A 45 -7.31 -9.01 -12.71
N GLU A 46 -6.15 -9.05 -12.07
CA GLU A 46 -5.08 -8.04 -12.19
C GLU A 46 -4.64 -7.91 -13.66
N GLY A 47 -4.14 -9.02 -14.23
CA GLY A 47 -3.86 -9.11 -15.66
C GLY A 47 -2.74 -8.22 -16.19
N LEU A 48 -1.92 -7.67 -15.30
CA LEU A 48 -0.81 -6.77 -15.59
C LEU A 48 0.54 -7.52 -15.65
N VAL A 49 0.58 -8.74 -16.19
CA VAL A 49 1.86 -9.47 -16.38
C VAL A 49 2.86 -8.59 -17.14
N GLY A 50 4.05 -8.46 -16.58
CA GLY A 50 5.12 -7.59 -17.08
C GLY A 50 5.21 -6.24 -16.39
N HIS A 51 4.13 -5.75 -15.74
CA HIS A 51 4.13 -4.49 -14.99
C HIS A 51 4.73 -4.67 -13.59
N ARG A 52 4.97 -3.57 -12.88
CA ARG A 52 5.46 -3.58 -11.49
C ARG A 52 4.29 -3.31 -10.53
N THR A 53 4.14 -4.15 -9.52
CA THR A 53 3.19 -3.91 -8.42
C THR A 53 3.68 -2.74 -7.55
N ALA A 54 2.79 -2.16 -6.74
CA ALA A 54 3.13 -1.06 -5.84
C ALA A 54 4.27 -1.38 -4.85
N ASN A 55 4.46 -2.64 -4.45
CA ASN A 55 5.58 -3.05 -3.60
C ASN A 55 6.89 -3.29 -4.35
N GLY A 56 6.91 -3.15 -5.68
CA GLY A 56 8.10 -3.29 -6.49
C GLY A 56 8.27 -4.64 -7.18
N HIS A 57 7.38 -5.62 -7.00
CA HIS A 57 7.51 -6.89 -7.71
C HIS A 57 7.16 -6.74 -9.20
N ARG A 58 8.00 -7.24 -10.11
CA ARG A 58 7.65 -7.32 -11.54
C ARG A 58 6.79 -8.55 -11.79
N ILE A 59 5.53 -8.32 -12.13
CA ILE A 59 4.50 -9.34 -12.31
C ILE A 59 4.95 -10.32 -13.39
N ARG A 60 5.02 -11.60 -13.01
CA ARG A 60 5.32 -12.73 -13.87
C ARG A 60 4.03 -13.48 -14.23
N PRO A 61 4.02 -14.20 -15.36
CA PRO A 61 2.92 -15.11 -15.65
C PRO A 61 2.70 -16.07 -14.47
N ARG A 62 1.44 -16.24 -14.07
CA ARG A 62 1.02 -17.14 -12.98
C ARG A 62 1.46 -16.74 -11.56
N ASP A 63 1.66 -15.45 -11.32
CA ASP A 63 1.91 -14.95 -9.97
C ASP A 63 0.71 -15.12 -9.02
N ARG A 64 1.02 -15.07 -7.73
CA ARG A 64 0.10 -15.24 -6.61
C ARG A 64 0.23 -14.07 -5.64
N PHE A 65 -0.55 -13.03 -5.90
CA PHE A 65 -0.74 -11.88 -5.02
C PHE A 65 -2.11 -11.26 -5.27
N VAL A 66 -2.48 -10.28 -4.44
CA VAL A 66 -3.65 -9.44 -4.66
C VAL A 66 -3.28 -7.95 -4.61
N ALA A 67 -4.13 -7.12 -5.21
CA ALA A 67 -4.18 -5.69 -4.96
C ALA A 67 -5.35 -5.37 -4.02
N LEU A 68 -5.10 -4.56 -3.00
CA LEU A 68 -6.17 -3.98 -2.18
C LEU A 68 -6.14 -2.45 -2.25
N PRO A 69 -7.28 -1.76 -2.14
CA PRO A 69 -7.37 -0.33 -2.40
C PRO A 69 -6.87 0.53 -1.22
N ALA A 70 -5.80 0.10 -0.55
CA ALA A 70 -5.19 0.81 0.57
C ALA A 70 -3.68 0.57 0.64
N TRP A 71 -2.90 1.66 0.61
CA TRP A 71 -1.45 1.62 0.84
C TRP A 71 -1.04 1.04 2.21
N ALA A 72 -1.92 1.17 3.22
CA ALA A 72 -1.65 0.75 4.59
C ALA A 72 -1.46 -0.77 4.77
N VAL A 73 -1.84 -1.57 3.79
CA VAL A 73 -1.74 -3.03 3.82
C VAL A 73 -0.90 -3.57 2.67
N LEU A 74 0.00 -2.75 2.15
CA LEU A 74 0.96 -3.15 1.13
C LEU A 74 2.11 -3.95 1.79
N ALA A 75 2.23 -5.23 1.43
CA ALA A 75 3.35 -6.06 1.87
C ALA A 75 4.65 -5.66 1.16
N SER A 76 5.80 -5.91 1.79
CA SER A 76 7.12 -5.60 1.20
C SER A 76 7.38 -6.43 -0.07
N GLU A 77 8.40 -6.09 -0.88
CA GLU A 77 8.76 -6.87 -2.08
C GLU A 77 9.12 -8.31 -1.68
N GLY A 78 8.30 -9.29 -2.08
CA GLY A 78 8.43 -10.69 -1.65
C GLY A 78 7.93 -10.98 -0.23
N GLY A 79 7.39 -9.99 0.47
CA GLY A 79 6.86 -10.05 1.81
C GLY A 79 5.45 -10.65 1.91
N ASN A 80 5.05 -10.91 3.16
CA ASN A 80 3.79 -11.55 3.55
C ASN A 80 3.18 -10.88 4.80
N GLU A 81 3.53 -9.63 5.10
CA GLU A 81 3.07 -8.89 6.27
C GLU A 81 1.55 -8.70 6.27
N PHE A 82 1.00 -8.50 5.06
CA PHE A 82 -0.42 -8.43 4.80
C PHE A 82 -0.79 -9.53 3.84
N GLN A 83 -1.59 -10.46 4.34
CA GLN A 83 -2.14 -11.55 3.55
C GLN A 83 -3.65 -11.58 3.71
N VAL A 84 -4.30 -11.96 2.63
CA VAL A 84 -5.71 -12.32 2.64
C VAL A 84 -5.86 -13.79 2.28
N ARG A 85 -6.83 -14.45 2.89
CA ARG A 85 -7.38 -15.68 2.32
C ARG A 85 -8.50 -15.29 1.37
N VAL A 86 -8.37 -15.67 0.11
CA VAL A 86 -9.45 -15.55 -0.86
C VAL A 86 -10.11 -16.91 -1.02
N THR A 87 -11.43 -16.95 -0.91
CA THR A 87 -12.24 -18.15 -1.13
C THR A 87 -13.24 -17.89 -2.25
N TYR A 88 -13.18 -18.74 -3.28
CA TYR A 88 -14.14 -18.77 -4.37
C TYR A 88 -14.77 -20.17 -4.44
N ARG A 89 -16.07 -20.25 -4.16
CA ARG A 89 -16.82 -21.51 -4.05
C ARG A 89 -16.17 -22.43 -3.01
N ASP A 90 -15.64 -23.57 -3.42
CA ASP A 90 -15.01 -24.60 -2.61
C ASP A 90 -13.47 -24.50 -2.57
N ARG A 91 -12.88 -23.49 -3.23
CA ARG A 91 -11.43 -23.29 -3.34
C ARG A 91 -10.96 -22.08 -2.54
N SER A 92 -9.86 -22.23 -1.81
CA SER A 92 -9.24 -21.15 -1.03
C SER A 92 -7.72 -21.08 -1.23
N VAL A 93 -7.18 -19.87 -1.25
CA VAL A 93 -5.73 -19.61 -1.30
C VAL A 93 -5.38 -18.41 -0.40
N VAL A 94 -4.21 -18.45 0.24
CA VAL A 94 -3.67 -17.31 0.99
C VAL A 94 -2.69 -16.57 0.10
N LEU A 95 -2.91 -15.26 -0.07
CA LEU A 95 -2.19 -14.42 -1.00
C LEU A 95 -1.65 -13.18 -0.28
N PRO A 96 -0.39 -12.79 -0.54
CA PRO A 96 0.12 -11.51 -0.08
C PRO A 96 -0.48 -10.35 -0.88
N VAL A 97 -0.57 -9.19 -0.24
CA VAL A 97 -1.02 -7.94 -0.85
C VAL A 97 0.20 -7.23 -1.43
N TRP A 98 0.46 -7.37 -2.72
CA TRP A 98 1.66 -6.80 -3.36
C TRP A 98 1.39 -5.51 -4.13
N ASP A 99 0.12 -5.19 -4.38
CA ASP A 99 -0.26 -4.01 -5.15
C ASP A 99 -1.36 -3.18 -4.48
N VAL A 100 -1.57 -1.95 -4.96
CA VAL A 100 -2.55 -1.00 -4.44
C VAL A 100 -3.57 -0.65 -5.52
N GLY A 101 -4.83 -0.93 -5.22
CA GLY A 101 -5.96 -0.85 -6.14
C GLY A 101 -6.96 -1.95 -5.82
N PRO A 102 -8.15 -2.00 -6.44
CA PRO A 102 -8.60 -1.23 -7.61
C PRO A 102 -9.29 0.10 -7.29
N TRP A 103 -9.28 1.01 -8.27
CA TRP A 103 -9.96 2.33 -8.33
C TRP A 103 -9.55 3.35 -7.28
N ASN A 104 -9.49 2.95 -6.02
CA ASN A 104 -9.05 3.76 -4.90
C ASN A 104 -7.73 3.19 -4.36
N THR A 105 -7.04 4.02 -3.61
CA THR A 105 -5.77 3.74 -2.92
C THR A 105 -5.83 4.13 -1.44
N HIS A 106 -6.95 4.74 -1.02
CA HIS A 106 -7.27 5.12 0.37
C HIS A 106 -8.69 4.65 0.76
N ASP A 107 -9.02 3.39 0.47
CA ASP A 107 -10.28 2.72 0.81
C ASP A 107 -10.01 1.41 1.54
N ASP A 108 -9.65 1.50 2.81
CA ASP A 108 -9.47 0.36 3.70
C ASP A 108 -10.81 -0.17 4.21
N TYR A 109 -11.62 -0.70 3.29
CA TYR A 109 -13.03 -0.97 3.55
C TYR A 109 -13.31 -1.96 4.69
N TRP A 110 -12.32 -2.74 5.12
CA TRP A 110 -12.38 -3.61 6.29
C TRP A 110 -12.30 -2.88 7.63
N GLN A 111 -11.97 -1.58 7.66
CA GLN A 111 -11.89 -0.79 8.89
C GLN A 111 -13.18 -0.01 9.17
N PRO A 112 -13.59 0.11 10.45
CA PRO A 112 -14.68 0.99 10.86
C PRO A 112 -14.32 2.48 10.75
N ASN A 113 -13.07 2.84 11.03
CA ASN A 113 -12.58 4.21 11.01
C ASN A 113 -11.78 4.47 9.73
N ARG A 114 -12.49 4.57 8.61
CA ARG A 114 -11.92 4.74 7.26
C ARG A 114 -12.35 6.07 6.62
N ARG A 115 -11.70 6.46 5.52
CA ARG A 115 -12.05 7.67 4.73
C ARG A 115 -13.54 7.75 4.37
N TYR A 116 -14.10 6.61 3.95
CA TYR A 116 -15.51 6.47 3.59
C TYR A 116 -16.28 5.82 4.75
N GLY A 117 -16.20 6.43 5.94
CA GLY A 117 -16.70 5.86 7.20
C GLY A 117 -18.22 5.82 7.35
N ASP A 118 -18.96 6.47 6.46
CA ASP A 118 -20.43 6.41 6.39
C ASP A 118 -20.95 5.17 5.65
N LEU A 119 -20.07 4.46 4.93
CA LEU A 119 -20.38 3.19 4.29
C LEU A 119 -20.20 2.01 5.27
N PRO A 120 -20.96 0.91 5.12
CA PRO A 120 -20.79 -0.27 5.95
C PRO A 120 -19.37 -0.85 5.91
N VAL A 121 -18.88 -1.29 7.07
CA VAL A 121 -17.61 -2.04 7.15
C VAL A 121 -17.72 -3.30 6.30
N GLY A 122 -16.70 -3.55 5.48
CA GLY A 122 -16.65 -4.63 4.50
C GLY A 122 -17.16 -4.26 3.11
N MET A 123 -17.76 -3.08 2.92
CA MET A 123 -18.22 -2.62 1.60
C MET A 123 -17.17 -1.72 0.94
N PRO A 124 -16.53 -2.11 -0.17
CA PRO A 124 -15.66 -1.23 -0.94
C PRO A 124 -16.41 0.01 -1.42
N MET A 125 -15.76 1.16 -1.40
CA MET A 125 -16.32 2.40 -1.93
C MET A 125 -16.67 2.26 -3.41
N ALA A 126 -15.84 1.57 -4.20
CA ALA A 126 -16.13 1.27 -5.60
C ALA A 126 -17.45 0.49 -5.76
N GLN A 127 -17.74 -0.48 -4.87
CA GLN A 127 -19.03 -1.16 -4.89
C GLN A 127 -20.19 -0.21 -4.59
N ALA A 128 -20.06 0.70 -3.64
CA ALA A 128 -21.08 1.70 -3.34
C ALA A 128 -21.30 2.63 -4.54
N ALA A 129 -20.22 3.21 -5.07
CA ALA A 129 -20.25 4.08 -6.23
C ALA A 129 -20.93 3.41 -7.44
N TYR A 130 -20.67 2.11 -7.68
CA TYR A 130 -21.31 1.34 -8.74
C TYR A 130 -22.81 1.12 -8.49
N THR A 131 -23.18 0.68 -7.28
CA THR A 131 -24.53 0.19 -6.99
C THR A 131 -25.53 1.29 -6.68
N ASN A 132 -25.09 2.37 -6.02
CA ASN A 132 -25.98 3.43 -5.53
C ASN A 132 -25.52 4.84 -5.87
N GLY A 133 -24.44 4.99 -6.66
CA GLY A 133 -23.94 6.29 -7.09
C GLY A 133 -23.21 7.07 -6.00
N TYR A 134 -22.75 6.41 -4.93
CA TYR A 134 -21.88 7.03 -3.91
C TYR A 134 -20.71 7.80 -4.54
N ASN A 135 -20.35 8.95 -3.95
CA ASN A 135 -19.36 9.87 -4.52
C ASN A 135 -19.64 10.26 -5.99
N GLY A 136 -20.93 10.38 -6.36
CA GLY A 136 -21.34 10.66 -7.74
C GLY A 136 -21.06 9.51 -8.72
N GLY A 137 -20.90 8.28 -8.23
CA GLY A 137 -20.51 7.10 -9.00
C GLY A 137 -19.05 7.12 -9.43
N ARG A 138 -18.18 7.80 -8.67
CA ARG A 138 -16.78 8.01 -9.01
C ARG A 138 -15.82 7.59 -7.90
N ASP A 139 -14.60 7.25 -8.27
CA ASP A 139 -13.51 6.97 -7.32
C ASP A 139 -12.88 8.26 -6.76
N GLU A 140 -11.84 8.11 -5.94
CA GLU A 140 -11.12 9.23 -5.31
C GLU A 140 -10.43 10.18 -6.29
N PHE A 141 -10.18 9.73 -7.53
CA PHE A 141 -9.55 10.51 -8.60
C PHE A 141 -10.59 11.10 -9.58
N GLY A 142 -11.88 10.89 -9.31
CA GLY A 142 -12.97 11.40 -10.14
C GLY A 142 -13.28 10.54 -11.38
N ARG A 143 -12.68 9.36 -11.53
CA ARG A 143 -12.99 8.40 -12.61
C ARG A 143 -14.33 7.74 -12.30
N ARG A 144 -15.15 7.41 -13.31
CA ARG A 144 -16.44 6.75 -13.10
C ARG A 144 -16.21 5.28 -12.80
N ILE A 145 -16.78 4.78 -11.71
CA ILE A 145 -16.75 3.35 -11.38
C ILE A 145 -17.69 2.60 -12.32
N ARG A 146 -17.16 1.57 -13.00
CA ARG A 146 -17.90 0.74 -13.95
C ARG A 146 -18.11 -0.70 -13.50
N LEU A 147 -17.37 -1.13 -12.49
CA LEU A 147 -17.50 -2.44 -11.85
C LEU A 147 -17.24 -2.27 -10.35
N PRO A 148 -17.92 -3.05 -9.49
CA PRO A 148 -17.85 -2.89 -8.05
C PRO A 148 -16.57 -3.48 -7.42
N ASN A 149 -15.43 -3.40 -8.12
CA ASN A 149 -14.20 -4.12 -7.76
C ASN A 149 -13.71 -3.71 -6.37
N GLY A 150 -13.52 -4.69 -5.50
CA GLY A 150 -12.94 -4.51 -4.16
C GLY A 150 -11.56 -5.14 -4.00
N ILE A 151 -11.11 -5.92 -4.97
CA ILE A 151 -9.83 -6.63 -4.97
C ILE A 151 -9.46 -7.01 -6.40
N ASP A 152 -8.18 -6.87 -6.75
CA ASP A 152 -7.62 -7.48 -7.96
C ASP A 152 -6.76 -8.70 -7.58
N ILE A 153 -6.82 -9.76 -8.37
CA ILE A 153 -6.15 -11.04 -8.09
C ILE A 153 -5.22 -11.38 -9.26
N ALA A 154 -3.96 -11.69 -8.94
CA ALA A 154 -2.96 -12.09 -9.92
C ALA A 154 -3.32 -13.37 -10.68
N ASP A 155 -2.81 -13.49 -11.91
CA ASP A 155 -3.17 -14.51 -12.89
C ASP A 155 -3.13 -15.96 -12.36
N GLY A 156 -2.08 -16.32 -11.62
CA GLY A 156 -1.92 -17.70 -11.12
C GLY A 156 -2.93 -18.02 -10.04
N ALA A 157 -3.14 -17.09 -9.11
CA ALA A 157 -4.16 -17.25 -8.09
C ALA A 157 -5.57 -17.30 -8.69
N PHE A 158 -5.86 -16.43 -9.67
CA PHE A 158 -7.18 -16.32 -10.30
C PHE A 158 -7.53 -17.59 -11.08
N TRP A 159 -6.66 -18.05 -11.99
CA TRP A 159 -6.95 -19.21 -12.84
C TRP A 159 -6.62 -20.55 -12.16
N ASP A 160 -5.41 -20.68 -11.64
CA ASP A 160 -4.89 -21.99 -11.25
C ASP A 160 -5.40 -22.37 -9.85
N ASP A 161 -5.37 -21.43 -8.89
CA ASP A 161 -5.67 -21.74 -7.48
C ASP A 161 -7.16 -21.58 -7.13
N LEU A 162 -7.85 -20.57 -7.69
CA LEU A 162 -9.28 -20.31 -7.45
C LEU A 162 -10.18 -20.88 -8.56
N GLY A 163 -9.65 -21.17 -9.76
CA GLY A 163 -10.45 -21.68 -10.88
C GLY A 163 -11.45 -20.68 -11.45
N MET A 164 -11.21 -19.38 -11.24
CA MET A 164 -12.05 -18.32 -11.78
C MET A 164 -11.81 -18.17 -13.27
N THR A 165 -12.89 -18.08 -14.05
CA THR A 165 -12.84 -17.84 -15.52
C THR A 165 -13.32 -16.45 -15.90
N GLN A 166 -13.93 -15.74 -14.96
CA GLN A 166 -14.48 -14.38 -15.09
C GLN A 166 -14.49 -13.72 -13.72
N SER A 167 -14.57 -12.40 -13.68
CA SER A 167 -14.74 -11.62 -12.45
C SER A 167 -16.03 -12.01 -11.75
N ASP A 168 -15.98 -12.17 -10.44
CA ASP A 168 -17.12 -12.65 -9.64
C ASP A 168 -16.93 -12.27 -8.17
N TRP A 169 -17.96 -12.50 -7.36
CA TRP A 169 -17.91 -12.31 -5.92
C TRP A 169 -17.07 -13.41 -5.25
N VAL A 170 -16.16 -13.00 -4.38
CA VAL A 170 -15.31 -13.87 -3.57
C VAL A 170 -15.45 -13.49 -2.09
N GLN A 171 -15.14 -14.43 -1.20
CA GLN A 171 -14.96 -14.13 0.21
C GLN A 171 -13.49 -13.83 0.48
N VAL A 172 -13.21 -12.71 1.14
CA VAL A 172 -11.85 -12.27 1.49
C VAL A 172 -11.76 -12.18 3.00
N THR A 173 -10.85 -12.95 3.58
CA THR A 173 -10.55 -12.96 5.02
C THR A 173 -9.23 -12.23 5.26
N PHE A 174 -9.24 -11.22 6.12
CA PHE A 174 -8.14 -10.27 6.31
C PHE A 174 -7.24 -10.73 7.47
N LEU A 175 -6.14 -11.43 7.14
CA LEU A 175 -5.40 -12.25 8.13
C LEU A 175 -4.58 -11.44 9.13
N TRP A 176 -4.32 -10.16 8.87
CA TRP A 176 -3.67 -9.27 9.85
C TRP A 176 -4.64 -8.78 10.94
N LEU A 177 -5.94 -9.03 10.81
CA LEU A 177 -6.97 -8.59 11.76
C LEU A 177 -7.44 -9.71 12.71
N GLY A 178 -6.92 -10.94 12.58
CA GLY A 178 -7.30 -12.05 13.45
C GLY A 178 -6.76 -13.39 13.00
N ALA A 179 -7.16 -14.45 13.69
CA ALA A 179 -6.75 -15.80 13.36
C ALA A 179 -7.45 -16.32 12.10
N ASP A 180 -6.70 -17.00 11.25
CA ASP A 180 -7.23 -17.75 10.12
C ASP A 180 -7.93 -19.02 10.63
N THR A 181 -9.26 -19.02 10.58
CA THR A 181 -10.09 -20.18 10.96
C THR A 181 -10.57 -20.98 9.75
N GLY A 182 -10.19 -20.57 8.53
CA GLY A 182 -10.46 -21.34 7.32
C GLY A 182 -9.67 -22.64 7.31
N GLY A 183 -10.27 -23.72 6.79
CA GLY A 183 -9.59 -25.01 6.61
C GLY A 183 -8.31 -24.91 5.75
N VAL A 184 -7.61 -26.02 5.54
CA VAL A 184 -6.28 -26.05 4.88
C VAL A 184 -6.30 -25.29 3.53
N ALA A 185 -5.86 -24.03 3.51
CA ALA A 185 -5.47 -23.35 2.29
C ALA A 185 -4.04 -23.77 1.95
N GLN A 186 -3.74 -23.82 0.66
CA GLN A 186 -2.35 -23.87 0.24
C GLN A 186 -1.70 -22.53 0.63
N ALA A 187 -0.83 -22.58 1.63
CA ALA A 187 0.10 -21.50 1.90
C ALA A 187 1.12 -21.49 0.76
N VAL A 188 1.28 -20.34 0.10
CA VAL A 188 2.30 -20.17 -0.93
C VAL A 188 3.64 -20.06 -0.21
N ALA A 189 4.56 -21.00 -0.47
CA ALA A 189 5.93 -20.87 0.01
C ALA A 189 6.56 -19.63 -0.63
N PRO A 190 7.32 -18.81 0.13
CA PRO A 190 7.99 -17.66 -0.44
C PRO A 190 8.88 -18.13 -1.59
N ALA A 191 8.81 -17.42 -2.72
CA ALA A 191 9.93 -17.46 -3.66
C ALA A 191 11.18 -17.11 -2.85
N PRO A 192 12.29 -17.87 -2.98
CA PRO A 192 13.49 -17.58 -2.21
C PRO A 192 13.86 -16.12 -2.45
N ALA A 193 13.97 -15.36 -1.35
CA ALA A 193 14.59 -14.05 -1.37
C ALA A 193 15.94 -14.23 -2.04
N THR A 194 16.05 -13.73 -3.26
CA THR A 194 17.36 -13.62 -3.88
C THR A 194 18.04 -12.52 -3.09
N GLU A 195 19.05 -12.90 -2.31
CA GLU A 195 20.04 -11.99 -1.75
C GLU A 195 20.46 -11.05 -2.89
N GLN A 196 20.03 -9.79 -2.85
CA GLN A 196 20.44 -8.83 -3.87
C GLN A 196 21.96 -8.61 -3.70
N PRO A 197 22.76 -8.76 -4.77
CA PRO A 197 24.18 -8.45 -4.71
C PRO A 197 24.33 -6.99 -4.28
N GLY A 198 25.24 -6.72 -3.35
CA GLY A 198 25.38 -5.40 -2.70
C GLY A 198 25.30 -4.26 -3.71
N GLU A 199 24.36 -3.34 -3.49
CA GLU A 199 24.06 -2.20 -4.36
C GLU A 199 25.22 -1.18 -4.29
N PRO A 200 26.19 -1.22 -5.20
CA PRO A 200 27.44 -0.47 -5.03
C PRO A 200 27.25 1.03 -5.27
N ASP A 201 26.20 1.42 -6.01
CA ASP A 201 25.88 2.80 -6.37
C ASP A 201 24.82 3.43 -5.45
N ALA A 202 24.32 2.68 -4.45
CA ALA A 202 23.38 3.21 -3.49
C ALA A 202 24.11 4.07 -2.45
N ILE A 203 23.59 5.27 -2.20
CA ILE A 203 24.10 6.15 -1.15
C ILE A 203 23.31 5.88 0.13
N VAL A 204 23.98 5.30 1.12
CA VAL A 204 23.41 5.01 2.44
C VAL A 204 23.92 6.04 3.45
N VAL A 205 23.00 6.59 4.25
CA VAL A 205 23.33 7.47 5.38
C VAL A 205 22.74 6.83 6.63
N ASP A 206 23.61 6.39 7.52
CA ASP A 206 23.33 5.74 8.80
C ASP A 206 23.17 6.77 9.93
N ASP A 207 22.53 6.43 11.05
CA ASP A 207 22.37 7.33 12.21
C ASP A 207 23.70 7.65 12.92
N SER A 208 24.75 6.89 12.64
CA SER A 208 26.13 7.18 13.05
C SER A 208 26.98 7.84 11.96
N GLY A 209 26.42 8.00 10.75
CA GLY A 209 27.12 8.40 9.55
C GLY A 209 27.24 9.91 9.33
N ALA A 210 28.16 10.30 8.43
CA ALA A 210 28.23 11.68 7.95
C ALA A 210 26.96 12.03 7.17
N GLY A 211 26.37 13.20 7.47
CA GLY A 211 25.10 13.64 6.88
C GLY A 211 23.88 13.38 7.75
N TYR A 212 24.00 12.58 8.82
CA TYR A 212 22.99 12.49 9.86
C TYR A 212 23.06 13.68 10.82
N SER A 213 21.89 14.14 11.26
CA SER A 213 21.73 15.13 12.31
C SER A 213 20.42 14.88 13.05
N SER A 214 20.40 15.16 14.35
CA SER A 214 19.22 14.99 15.20
C SER A 214 19.02 16.21 16.10
N GLU A 215 17.78 16.59 16.33
CA GLU A 215 17.40 17.55 17.37
C GLU A 215 16.55 16.84 18.42
N ALA A 216 16.77 17.21 19.68
CA ALA A 216 16.14 16.59 20.83
C ALA A 216 15.75 17.66 21.85
N VAL A 217 14.47 17.77 22.17
CA VAL A 217 14.01 18.51 23.36
C VAL A 217 13.93 17.58 24.58
N VAL A 218 13.69 16.28 24.35
CA VAL A 218 13.70 15.23 25.38
C VAL A 218 14.72 14.14 25.06
N GLN A 219 14.94 13.24 26.02
CA GLN A 219 15.93 12.17 25.88
C GLN A 219 15.53 11.17 24.79
N TRP A 220 16.45 10.92 23.86
CA TRP A 220 16.42 9.78 22.95
C TRP A 220 16.74 8.48 23.69
N TYR A 221 16.13 7.39 23.25
CA TYR A 221 16.48 6.05 23.69
C TYR A 221 17.26 5.32 22.61
N ASP A 222 18.18 4.45 23.00
CA ASP A 222 18.97 3.63 22.09
C ASP A 222 18.53 2.16 22.12
N ALA A 223 18.85 1.43 21.06
CA ALA A 223 18.75 -0.02 20.99
C ALA A 223 19.86 -0.61 20.11
N ASP A 224 20.39 -1.77 20.52
CA ASP A 224 21.58 -2.42 19.93
C ASP A 224 21.24 -3.32 18.73
N CYS A 225 20.47 -2.78 17.79
CA CYS A 225 20.25 -3.37 16.48
C CYS A 225 19.92 -2.27 15.47
N GLY A 226 19.96 -2.61 14.20
CA GLY A 226 19.77 -1.62 13.14
C GLY A 226 20.89 -1.72 12.13
N GLN A 227 20.88 -0.82 11.17
CA GLN A 227 22.04 -0.57 10.35
C GLN A 227 23.14 0.04 11.23
N GLY A 228 24.40 -0.32 10.93
CA GLY A 228 25.51 0.02 11.83
C GLY A 228 25.48 -0.65 13.22
N GLY A 229 24.47 -1.47 13.52
CA GLY A 229 24.31 -2.21 14.77
C GLY A 229 23.62 -1.44 15.91
N ARG A 230 23.04 -0.27 15.63
CA ARG A 230 22.34 0.57 16.61
C ARG A 230 21.17 1.30 15.95
N HIS A 231 20.23 1.78 16.76
CA HIS A 231 19.27 2.79 16.31
C HIS A 231 18.76 3.62 17.48
N ALA A 232 18.30 4.83 17.18
CA ALA A 232 17.61 5.68 18.13
C ALA A 232 16.09 5.52 18.04
N TRP A 233 15.36 5.71 19.14
CA TRP A 233 13.90 5.75 19.14
C TRP A 233 13.35 6.72 20.18
N THR A 234 12.12 7.16 19.96
CA THR A 234 11.35 7.97 20.91
C THR A 234 9.86 7.59 20.86
N TYR A 235 9.06 8.08 21.80
CA TYR A 235 7.61 7.90 21.78
C TYR A 235 6.97 8.84 20.77
N GLY A 236 6.05 8.31 19.97
CA GLY A 236 5.29 9.11 19.02
C GLY A 236 4.28 10.03 19.71
N THR A 237 3.98 11.15 19.06
CA THR A 237 2.91 12.09 19.42
C THR A 237 1.95 12.28 18.25
N THR A 238 0.65 12.29 18.54
CA THR A 238 -0.40 12.60 17.55
C THR A 238 -0.63 14.10 17.37
N ASP A 239 -0.03 14.93 18.23
CA ASP A 239 -0.09 16.39 18.15
C ASP A 239 1.25 16.93 17.61
N PRO A 240 1.29 17.44 16.35
CA PRO A 240 2.50 18.02 15.78
C PRO A 240 3.10 19.18 16.60
N ALA A 241 2.27 19.90 17.39
CA ALA A 241 2.75 20.98 18.24
C ALA A 241 3.57 20.47 19.45
N GLN A 242 3.46 19.17 19.78
CA GLN A 242 4.19 18.50 20.84
C GLN A 242 5.39 17.69 20.31
N SER A 243 5.74 17.85 19.03
CA SER A 243 6.89 17.15 18.45
C SER A 243 8.21 17.68 18.99
N GLU A 244 8.94 16.84 19.71
CA GLU A 244 10.12 17.23 20.48
C GLU A 244 11.42 16.69 19.86
N ASN A 245 11.33 15.66 19.03
CA ASN A 245 12.47 14.96 18.46
C ASN A 245 12.35 14.85 16.94
N ARG A 246 13.46 15.08 16.24
CA ARG A 246 13.54 14.90 14.79
C ARG A 246 14.94 14.50 14.37
N ALA A 247 15.03 13.75 13.27
CA ALA A 247 16.27 13.46 12.60
C ALA A 247 16.20 13.84 11.13
N ARG A 248 17.37 14.15 10.58
CA ARG A 248 17.56 14.50 9.19
C ARG A 248 18.80 13.80 8.68
N TRP A 249 18.64 13.03 7.62
CA TRP A 249 19.71 12.41 6.85
C TRP A 249 19.88 13.17 5.55
N GLN A 250 21.04 13.78 5.35
CA GLN A 250 21.41 14.49 4.13
C GLN A 250 22.36 13.65 3.29
N ALA A 251 22.13 13.61 1.99
CA ALA A 251 22.99 12.91 1.04
C ALA A 251 23.35 13.82 -0.14
N GLN A 252 24.58 13.66 -0.62
CA GLN A 252 25.06 14.26 -1.87
C GLN A 252 25.02 13.16 -2.95
N LEU A 253 24.08 13.27 -3.88
CA LEU A 253 23.91 12.32 -4.98
C LEU A 253 24.91 12.60 -6.11
N PRO A 254 25.34 11.56 -6.86
CA PRO A 254 26.42 11.68 -7.85
C PRO A 254 26.06 12.51 -9.09
N GLY A 255 24.77 12.74 -9.35
CA GLY A 255 24.32 13.56 -10.47
C GLY A 255 22.80 13.60 -10.58
N THR A 256 22.33 14.28 -11.62
CA THR A 256 20.89 14.35 -11.93
C THR A 256 20.38 13.01 -12.44
N GLY A 257 19.14 12.65 -12.11
CA GLY A 257 18.52 11.40 -12.57
C GLY A 257 17.37 10.96 -11.68
N PHE A 258 16.86 9.76 -11.90
CA PHE A 258 15.86 9.17 -11.02
C PHE A 258 16.52 8.41 -9.87
N TYR A 259 16.01 8.61 -8.66
CA TYR A 259 16.48 7.90 -7.48
C TYR A 259 15.28 7.41 -6.66
N GLU A 260 15.36 6.19 -6.17
CA GLU A 260 14.43 5.66 -5.20
C GLU A 260 14.99 5.89 -3.80
N ALA A 261 14.19 6.55 -2.96
CA ALA A 261 14.50 6.79 -1.56
C ALA A 261 13.98 5.62 -0.71
N PHE A 262 14.72 5.23 0.32
CA PHE A 262 14.32 4.22 1.29
C PHE A 262 14.65 4.65 2.71
N ALA A 263 13.90 4.11 3.67
CA ALA A 263 14.23 4.12 5.09
C ALA A 263 14.40 2.69 5.61
N TYR A 264 15.49 2.42 6.31
CA TYR A 264 15.66 1.16 7.02
C TYR A 264 14.89 1.23 8.33
N VAL A 265 14.10 0.21 8.61
CA VAL A 265 13.34 0.10 9.84
C VAL A 265 13.97 -0.99 10.70
N PRO A 266 14.58 -0.67 11.85
CA PRO A 266 15.21 -1.67 12.72
C PRO A 266 14.23 -2.77 13.13
N GLN A 267 14.71 -4.00 13.28
CA GLN A 267 13.89 -5.16 13.64
C GLN A 267 13.58 -5.30 15.14
N CYS A 268 14.34 -4.65 16.01
CA CYS A 268 14.22 -4.82 17.46
C CYS A 268 13.68 -3.56 18.16
N GLY A 269 13.50 -3.65 19.48
CA GLY A 269 13.03 -2.53 20.31
C GLY A 269 11.54 -2.62 20.64
N ARG A 270 10.98 -1.51 21.16
CA ARG A 270 9.54 -1.41 21.50
C ARG A 270 8.67 -1.43 20.25
N ALA A 271 7.38 -1.70 20.41
CA ALA A 271 6.41 -1.74 19.31
C ALA A 271 6.42 -0.42 18.50
N ALA A 272 6.81 -0.52 17.23
CA ALA A 272 6.95 0.63 16.34
C ALA A 272 5.59 1.20 15.91
N THR A 273 5.60 2.47 15.51
CA THR A 273 4.47 3.17 14.92
C THR A 273 4.07 2.54 13.59
N GLN A 274 2.78 2.63 13.28
CA GLN A 274 2.22 2.21 11.99
C GLN A 274 2.10 3.39 11.01
N SER A 275 2.53 4.57 11.45
CA SER A 275 2.28 5.83 10.77
C SER A 275 3.46 6.78 10.97
N ALA A 276 4.68 6.30 10.75
CA ALA A 276 5.85 7.17 10.71
C ALA A 276 5.76 8.09 9.49
N ARG A 277 5.80 9.41 9.69
CA ARG A 277 5.81 10.39 8.59
C ARG A 277 7.23 10.78 8.22
N TYR A 278 7.73 10.24 7.11
CA TYR A 278 8.96 10.68 6.48
C TYR A 278 8.70 11.88 5.57
N ARG A 279 9.62 12.84 5.56
CA ARG A 279 9.59 13.99 4.65
C ARG A 279 10.79 13.91 3.72
N VAL A 280 10.54 13.59 2.46
CA VAL A 280 11.58 13.50 1.43
C VAL A 280 11.77 14.88 0.81
N VAL A 281 12.99 15.39 0.86
CA VAL A 281 13.40 16.69 0.31
C VAL A 281 14.26 16.46 -0.92
N ALA A 282 13.74 16.85 -2.08
CA ALA A 282 14.43 16.78 -3.37
C ALA A 282 14.03 17.98 -4.25
N ASN A 283 14.99 18.57 -4.97
CA ASN A 283 14.80 19.74 -5.84
C ASN A 283 14.12 20.94 -5.14
N GLY A 284 14.44 21.16 -3.86
CA GLY A 284 13.81 22.20 -3.04
C GLY A 284 12.34 21.94 -2.66
N ALA A 285 11.74 20.83 -3.12
CA ALA A 285 10.39 20.41 -2.78
C ALA A 285 10.40 19.38 -1.63
N VAL A 286 9.31 19.32 -0.88
CA VAL A 286 9.11 18.36 0.22
C VAL A 286 7.90 17.48 -0.10
N ARG A 287 8.07 16.17 0.03
CA ARG A 287 6.99 15.18 -0.09
C ARG A 287 6.89 14.36 1.20
N ASP A 288 5.69 14.27 1.74
CA ASP A 288 5.41 13.41 2.90
C ASP A 288 5.10 11.97 2.45
N VAL A 289 5.67 11.00 3.15
CA VAL A 289 5.44 9.57 2.94
C VAL A 289 5.21 8.91 4.30
N TRP A 290 4.09 8.20 4.43
CA TRP A 290 3.74 7.49 5.65
C TRP A 290 4.18 6.03 5.53
N VAL A 291 4.87 5.53 6.55
CA VAL A 291 5.39 4.16 6.60
C VAL A 291 4.92 3.48 7.89
N ASP A 292 4.40 2.27 7.76
CA ASP A 292 4.20 1.38 8.90
C ASP A 292 5.55 0.75 9.29
N GLN A 293 6.21 1.31 10.30
CA GLN A 293 7.47 0.77 10.81
C GLN A 293 7.29 -0.57 11.54
N SER A 294 6.08 -0.86 12.03
CA SER A 294 5.80 -2.17 12.59
C SER A 294 5.85 -3.25 11.51
N ALA A 295 5.26 -2.99 10.34
CA ALA A 295 5.25 -3.90 9.20
C ALA A 295 6.62 -3.98 8.53
N ALA A 296 7.32 -2.85 8.37
CA ALA A 296 8.61 -2.81 7.69
C ALA A 296 9.81 -3.27 8.56
N SER A 297 9.58 -3.71 9.80
CA SER A 297 10.65 -4.09 10.75
C SER A 297 11.65 -5.10 10.16
N GLY A 298 12.92 -4.71 10.14
CA GLY A 298 14.03 -5.49 9.59
C GLY A 298 14.26 -5.33 8.09
N SER A 299 13.62 -4.35 7.43
CA SER A 299 13.72 -4.15 6.00
C SER A 299 13.86 -2.68 5.59
N TRP A 300 14.21 -2.46 4.32
CA TRP A 300 14.22 -1.15 3.68
C TRP A 300 12.83 -0.86 3.11
N ALA A 301 12.11 0.10 3.70
CA ALA A 301 10.84 0.59 3.19
C ALA A 301 11.08 1.65 2.09
N SER A 302 10.45 1.50 0.92
CA SER A 302 10.52 2.52 -0.13
C SER A 302 9.73 3.76 0.26
N LEU A 303 10.33 4.92 0.01
CA LEU A 303 9.71 6.24 0.14
C LEU A 303 9.33 6.83 -1.24
N GLY A 304 9.46 6.03 -2.31
CA GLY A 304 9.13 6.40 -3.68
C GLY A 304 10.33 6.80 -4.53
N ILE A 305 10.05 6.96 -5.83
CA ILE A 305 11.01 7.37 -6.86
C ILE A 305 10.88 8.88 -7.09
N TYR A 306 12.02 9.56 -7.19
CA TYR A 306 12.13 11.00 -7.36
C TYR A 306 13.04 11.30 -8.55
N HIS A 307 12.59 12.18 -9.44
CA HIS A 307 13.51 12.87 -10.34
C HIS A 307 14.32 13.87 -9.52
N VAL A 308 15.64 13.78 -9.55
CA VAL A 308 16.58 14.65 -8.84
C VAL A 308 17.32 15.48 -9.89
N GLY A 309 17.05 16.79 -9.90
CA GLY A 309 17.78 17.80 -10.66
C GLY A 309 18.85 18.52 -9.83
N GLU A 310 18.76 18.48 -8.50
CA GLU A 310 19.77 19.04 -7.59
C GLU A 310 20.36 17.95 -6.69
N PRO A 311 21.68 17.81 -6.60
CA PRO A 311 22.29 16.63 -6.00
C PRO A 311 22.24 16.60 -4.47
N LEU A 312 21.91 17.70 -3.80
CA LEU A 312 21.73 17.72 -2.35
C LEU A 312 20.28 17.35 -2.00
N VAL A 313 20.10 16.20 -1.36
CA VAL A 313 18.78 15.68 -0.95
C VAL A 313 18.77 15.40 0.54
N ALA A 314 17.58 15.30 1.11
CA ALA A 314 17.43 14.87 2.49
C ALA A 314 16.16 14.06 2.74
N ILE A 315 16.17 13.27 3.80
CA ILE A 315 14.99 12.66 4.37
C ILE A 315 14.93 13.11 5.83
N GLU A 316 13.76 13.57 6.26
CA GLU A 316 13.48 13.92 7.65
C GLU A 316 12.48 12.93 8.24
N LEU A 317 12.64 12.65 9.52
CA LEU A 317 11.66 11.94 10.33
C LEU A 317 11.48 12.71 11.64
N SER A 318 10.25 12.83 12.11
CA SER A 318 9.96 13.34 13.44
C SER A 318 9.20 12.31 14.25
N ASP A 319 9.01 12.58 15.54
CA ASP A 319 8.16 11.81 16.43
C ASP A 319 6.65 12.03 16.23
N VAL A 320 6.24 12.67 15.13
CA VAL A 320 4.81 12.83 14.79
C VAL A 320 4.27 11.55 14.16
N THR A 321 3.24 10.97 14.77
CA THR A 321 2.57 9.75 14.32
C THR A 321 1.05 9.92 14.31
N GLY A 322 0.33 8.97 13.72
CA GLY A 322 -1.12 8.85 13.80
C GLY A 322 -1.60 7.95 14.95
N ASP A 323 -0.68 7.30 15.67
CA ASP A 323 -0.97 6.30 16.70
C ASP A 323 -0.37 6.66 18.07
N GLU A 324 -1.10 6.35 19.14
CA GLU A 324 -0.67 6.59 20.52
C GLU A 324 0.19 5.44 21.06
N ARG A 325 1.13 5.77 21.97
CA ARG A 325 1.97 4.82 22.75
C ARG A 325 2.83 3.87 21.92
N ARG A 326 3.03 4.14 20.63
CA ARG A 326 4.02 3.48 19.78
C ARG A 326 5.32 4.28 19.76
N VAL A 327 6.40 3.63 19.34
CA VAL A 327 7.70 4.30 19.19
C VAL A 327 7.99 4.59 17.73
N VAL A 328 8.66 5.69 17.47
CA VAL A 328 9.27 5.98 16.17
C VAL A 328 10.72 5.56 16.23
N ARG A 329 11.16 4.71 15.30
CA ARG A 329 12.55 4.22 15.18
C ARG A 329 13.29 5.03 14.10
N PHE A 330 14.54 5.37 14.37
CA PHE A 330 15.38 6.24 13.55
C PHE A 330 16.73 5.54 13.36
N ASP A 331 17.10 5.27 12.12
CA ASP A 331 18.29 4.48 11.81
C ASP A 331 18.95 4.98 10.52
N ALA A 332 18.65 4.38 9.37
CA ALA A 332 19.35 4.68 8.13
C ALA A 332 18.40 5.00 6.97
N ILE A 333 18.91 5.78 6.02
CA ILE A 333 18.26 6.01 4.72
C ILE A 333 19.13 5.52 3.58
N LYS A 334 18.52 5.30 2.42
CA LYS A 334 19.21 4.91 1.20
C LYS A 334 18.62 5.62 -0.01
N TRP A 335 19.48 6.14 -0.88
CA TRP A 335 19.12 6.63 -2.20
C TRP A 335 19.74 5.72 -3.24
N ARG A 336 18.89 5.05 -4.03
CA ARG A 336 19.33 4.12 -5.07
C ARG A 336 19.02 4.71 -6.45
N PRO A 337 20.02 4.87 -7.33
CA PRO A 337 19.75 5.32 -8.70
C PRO A 337 18.80 4.36 -9.41
N ARG A 338 17.93 4.93 -10.25
CA ARG A 338 16.98 4.20 -11.11
C ARG A 338 17.23 4.61 -12.55
N GLU A 339 17.43 3.61 -13.38
CA GLU A 339 17.40 3.80 -14.83
C GLU A 339 16.00 3.47 -15.31
N ASP A 340 15.47 4.35 -16.16
CA ASP A 340 14.31 4.01 -16.95
C ASP A 340 14.78 3.60 -18.34
N VAL A 341 14.32 2.44 -18.79
CA VAL A 341 14.60 1.88 -20.11
C VAL A 341 13.33 1.37 -20.77
N ALA A 342 12.20 1.48 -20.08
CA ALA A 342 10.93 0.97 -20.54
C ALA A 342 10.10 2.12 -21.11
N ALA A 343 9.33 1.84 -22.14
CA ALA A 343 8.27 2.74 -22.51
C ALA A 343 7.09 2.59 -21.53
N PRO A 344 6.28 3.64 -21.35
CA PRO A 344 5.03 3.55 -20.60
C PRO A 344 4.09 2.49 -21.19
N ASP A 345 3.13 2.03 -20.40
CA ASP A 345 1.96 1.33 -20.93
C ASP A 345 0.74 2.21 -20.84
N ALA A 346 0.08 2.46 -21.97
CA ALA A 346 -1.18 3.16 -22.04
C ALA A 346 -2.20 2.41 -22.88
N ARG A 347 -3.48 2.72 -22.61
CA ARG A 347 -4.63 2.21 -23.35
C ARG A 347 -5.78 3.20 -23.35
N ALA A 348 -6.62 3.15 -24.38
CA ALA A 348 -7.95 3.73 -24.31
C ALA A 348 -8.82 2.83 -23.39
N THR A 349 -9.32 3.39 -22.31
CA THR A 349 -9.97 2.62 -21.23
C THR A 349 -11.49 2.75 -21.24
N GLU A 350 -12.01 3.83 -21.81
CA GLU A 350 -13.41 4.18 -21.66
C GLU A 350 -13.93 4.95 -22.87
N ALA A 351 -15.17 4.68 -23.30
CA ALA A 351 -15.95 5.62 -24.11
C ALA A 351 -17.35 5.76 -23.52
N LEU A 352 -17.82 7.00 -23.47
CA LEU A 352 -19.11 7.38 -22.90
C LEU A 352 -19.92 8.15 -23.94
N ARG A 353 -20.98 7.51 -24.47
CA ARG A 353 -21.90 8.16 -25.41
C ARG A 353 -22.61 9.34 -24.74
N GLN A 354 -22.67 10.46 -25.45
CA GLN A 354 -23.37 11.68 -25.06
C GLN A 354 -24.76 11.75 -25.71
N ALA A 355 -25.59 12.68 -25.24
CA ALA A 355 -26.94 12.88 -25.76
C ALA A 355 -26.96 13.34 -27.23
N ASP A 356 -25.93 14.04 -27.67
CA ASP A 356 -25.75 14.52 -29.04
C ASP A 356 -25.13 13.48 -29.99
N GLY A 357 -24.87 12.26 -29.51
CA GLY A 357 -24.26 11.18 -30.29
C GLY A 357 -22.72 11.18 -30.32
N SER A 358 -22.07 12.17 -29.72
CA SER A 358 -20.62 12.16 -29.51
C SER A 358 -20.22 11.18 -28.40
N PHE A 359 -18.92 10.91 -28.26
CA PHE A 359 -18.36 10.03 -27.23
C PHE A 359 -17.24 10.74 -26.49
N VAL A 360 -17.30 10.78 -25.15
CA VAL A 360 -16.11 11.11 -24.36
C VAL A 360 -15.26 9.86 -24.26
N VAL A 361 -14.13 9.84 -24.94
CA VAL A 361 -13.16 8.75 -24.90
C VAL A 361 -12.09 9.09 -23.87
N ARG A 362 -11.72 8.12 -23.05
CA ARG A 362 -10.70 8.25 -22.02
C ARG A 362 -9.61 7.23 -22.20
N TRP A 363 -8.44 7.61 -21.72
CA TRP A 363 -7.26 6.77 -21.71
C TRP A 363 -6.51 6.98 -20.41
N ALA A 364 -5.65 6.02 -20.09
CA ALA A 364 -4.73 6.11 -18.98
C ALA A 364 -3.45 5.40 -19.37
N GLY A 365 -2.38 5.74 -18.68
CA GLY A 365 -1.13 5.00 -18.76
C GLY A 365 -0.33 5.13 -17.48
N THR A 366 0.60 4.21 -17.33
CA THR A 366 1.53 4.14 -16.21
C THR A 366 2.95 4.01 -16.76
N ASP A 367 3.89 4.49 -15.96
CA ASP A 367 5.32 4.38 -16.23
C ASP A 367 6.03 4.08 -14.90
N ASP A 368 7.06 3.23 -14.98
CA ASP A 368 7.71 2.64 -13.81
C ASP A 368 8.68 3.61 -13.09
N VAL A 369 9.22 4.62 -13.79
CA VAL A 369 10.31 5.45 -13.27
C VAL A 369 10.16 6.92 -13.67
N SER A 370 10.07 7.22 -14.96
CA SER A 370 10.11 8.59 -15.46
C SER A 370 8.76 9.28 -15.58
N GLY A 371 7.67 8.53 -15.46
CA GLY A 371 6.31 9.04 -15.55
C GLY A 371 5.86 9.28 -16.99
N VAL A 372 4.54 9.40 -17.21
CA VAL A 372 4.01 9.65 -18.56
C VAL A 372 4.06 11.14 -18.90
N ALA A 373 4.65 11.49 -20.04
CA ALA A 373 4.71 12.84 -20.56
C ALA A 373 3.51 13.17 -21.48
N ALA A 374 3.14 12.26 -22.37
CA ALA A 374 2.06 12.48 -23.33
C ALA A 374 1.44 11.17 -23.85
N TYR A 375 0.25 11.29 -24.44
CA TYR A 375 -0.51 10.22 -25.07
C TYR A 375 -0.78 10.50 -26.54
N ASP A 376 -0.74 9.44 -27.35
CA ASP A 376 -1.27 9.44 -28.71
C ASP A 376 -2.47 8.49 -28.77
N LEU A 377 -3.51 8.87 -29.51
CA LEU A 377 -4.69 8.05 -29.75
C LEU A 377 -4.92 7.88 -31.25
N GLN A 378 -5.18 6.63 -31.63
CA GLN A 378 -5.63 6.29 -32.96
C GLN A 378 -7.05 5.75 -32.92
N VAL A 379 -7.77 6.00 -34.00
CA VAL A 379 -9.12 5.49 -34.25
C VAL A 379 -9.15 4.78 -35.61
N ARG A 380 -9.97 3.73 -35.72
CA ARG A 380 -10.29 3.09 -37.01
C ARG A 380 -11.78 2.81 -37.11
N THR A 381 -12.30 2.81 -38.32
CA THR A 381 -13.65 2.29 -38.62
C THR A 381 -13.63 0.76 -38.63
N LEU A 382 -14.68 0.13 -38.12
CA LEU A 382 -14.83 -1.32 -38.12
C LEU A 382 -15.71 -1.79 -39.29
N PRO A 383 -15.52 -3.03 -39.79
CA PRO A 383 -14.49 -3.99 -39.37
C PRO A 383 -13.11 -3.78 -40.05
N ASP A 384 -13.07 -3.13 -41.21
CA ASP A 384 -11.92 -3.22 -42.13
C ASP A 384 -11.11 -1.92 -42.28
N GLY A 385 -11.40 -0.90 -41.46
CA GLY A 385 -10.72 0.38 -41.51
C GLY A 385 -9.27 0.33 -41.02
N GLY A 386 -8.42 1.16 -41.61
CA GLY A 386 -7.06 1.39 -41.14
C GLY A 386 -7.02 2.34 -39.93
N TRP A 387 -5.98 2.20 -39.11
CA TRP A 387 -5.71 3.12 -38.01
C TRP A 387 -5.35 4.51 -38.52
N SER A 388 -5.99 5.54 -37.95
CA SER A 388 -5.73 6.95 -38.22
C SER A 388 -5.49 7.69 -36.91
N ASP A 389 -4.56 8.65 -36.91
CA ASP A 389 -4.27 9.49 -35.75
C ASP A 389 -5.47 10.39 -35.44
N TRP A 390 -6.00 10.25 -34.23
CA TRP A 390 -7.08 11.10 -33.72
C TRP A 390 -6.52 12.24 -32.86
N LEU A 391 -5.61 11.92 -31.93
CA LEU A 391 -4.93 12.87 -31.06
C LEU A 391 -3.47 12.49 -30.94
N ILE A 392 -2.57 13.46 -30.99
CA ILE A 392 -1.12 13.26 -30.86
C ILE A 392 -0.59 14.25 -29.82
N GLY A 393 0.25 13.76 -28.91
CA GLY A 393 0.86 14.59 -27.86
C GLY A 393 -0.13 15.11 -26.81
N ALA A 394 -1.22 14.38 -26.55
CA ALA A 394 -2.22 14.78 -25.58
C ALA A 394 -1.68 14.66 -24.14
N THR A 395 -1.84 15.72 -23.35
CA THR A 395 -1.57 15.73 -21.89
C THR A 395 -2.85 15.57 -21.07
N THR A 396 -4.01 15.53 -21.73
CA THR A 396 -5.30 15.21 -21.12
C THR A 396 -5.47 13.69 -20.98
N LEU A 397 -6.45 13.27 -20.19
CA LEU A 397 -6.84 11.84 -20.03
C LEU A 397 -8.19 11.52 -20.68
N GLU A 398 -8.79 12.52 -21.33
CA GLU A 398 -10.05 12.38 -22.06
C GLU A 398 -10.18 13.41 -23.18
N ALA A 399 -11.00 13.08 -24.18
CA ALA A 399 -11.42 13.98 -25.25
C ALA A 399 -12.74 13.51 -25.88
N THR A 400 -13.45 14.44 -26.52
CA THR A 400 -14.71 14.14 -27.21
C THR A 400 -14.46 13.73 -28.66
N PHE A 401 -14.85 12.50 -29.01
CA PHE A 401 -14.91 11.97 -30.35
C PHE A 401 -16.29 12.19 -30.96
N VAL A 402 -16.35 12.80 -32.14
CA VAL A 402 -17.59 12.96 -32.92
C VAL A 402 -17.51 11.98 -34.10
N PRO A 403 -18.34 10.92 -34.13
CA PRO A 403 -18.32 9.95 -35.22
C PRO A 403 -18.61 10.62 -36.58
N PRO A 404 -17.80 10.39 -37.63
CA PRO A 404 -18.05 10.91 -38.97
C PRO A 404 -19.34 10.38 -39.63
N GLY A 405 -19.83 9.24 -39.16
CA GLY A 405 -21.05 8.59 -39.62
C GLY A 405 -21.43 7.40 -38.74
N PRO A 406 -22.57 6.75 -39.01
CA PRO A 406 -22.98 5.57 -38.27
C PRO A 406 -22.02 4.39 -38.51
N GLY A 407 -21.91 3.50 -37.53
CA GLY A 407 -21.11 2.28 -37.58
C GLY A 407 -20.14 2.11 -36.41
N GLY A 408 -19.36 1.03 -36.46
CA GLY A 408 -18.39 0.68 -35.43
C GLY A 408 -17.08 1.46 -35.56
N TYR A 409 -16.51 1.85 -34.43
CA TYR A 409 -15.19 2.46 -34.34
C TYR A 409 -14.37 1.78 -33.24
N ALA A 410 -13.07 1.64 -33.46
CA ALA A 410 -12.13 1.15 -32.45
C ALA A 410 -11.06 2.19 -32.15
N PHE A 411 -10.60 2.21 -30.90
CA PHE A 411 -9.54 3.08 -30.41
C PHE A 411 -8.38 2.26 -29.89
N ARG A 412 -7.19 2.84 -30.00
CA ARG A 412 -6.01 2.44 -29.24
C ARG A 412 -5.27 3.67 -28.77
N ALA A 413 -4.63 3.56 -27.61
CA ALA A 413 -3.73 4.59 -27.11
C ALA A 413 -2.30 4.06 -27.01
N ARG A 414 -1.35 4.99 -27.03
CA ARG A 414 0.01 4.76 -26.61
C ARG A 414 0.51 5.95 -25.79
N ALA A 415 1.53 5.75 -24.97
CA ALA A 415 2.15 6.82 -24.19
C ALA A 415 3.64 7.00 -24.49
N THR A 416 4.14 8.18 -24.19
CA THR A 416 5.56 8.54 -24.20
C THR A 416 5.94 9.07 -22.82
N ASP A 417 7.08 8.63 -22.29
CA ASP A 417 7.58 9.10 -21.01
C ASP A 417 8.38 10.42 -21.12
N TRP A 418 8.90 10.92 -20.00
CA TRP A 418 9.71 12.14 -19.96
C TRP A 418 11.14 11.95 -20.49
N LEU A 419 11.58 10.71 -20.72
CA LEU A 419 12.87 10.38 -21.35
C LEU A 419 12.75 10.12 -22.86
N GLY A 420 11.55 10.11 -23.41
CA GLY A 420 11.25 9.87 -24.81
C GLY A 420 11.03 8.40 -25.17
N HIS A 421 10.97 7.46 -24.22
CA HIS A 421 10.54 6.10 -24.52
C HIS A 421 9.06 6.10 -24.84
N GLN A 422 8.72 5.51 -25.98
CA GLN A 422 7.37 5.50 -26.51
C GLN A 422 6.86 4.09 -26.66
N GLN A 423 5.65 3.85 -26.16
CA GLN A 423 5.00 2.56 -26.27
C GLN A 423 4.74 2.27 -27.76
N PRO A 424 5.08 1.07 -28.25
CA PRO A 424 4.68 0.67 -29.59
C PRO A 424 3.16 0.57 -29.66
N TRP A 425 2.59 0.85 -30.84
CA TRP A 425 1.16 0.66 -31.04
C TRP A 425 0.76 -0.80 -30.83
N ARG A 426 -0.25 -1.02 -29.99
CA ARG A 426 -0.88 -2.33 -29.81
C ARG A 426 -1.58 -2.76 -31.10
N ALA A 427 -1.45 -4.04 -31.47
CA ALA A 427 -2.12 -4.60 -32.63
C ALA A 427 -3.64 -4.78 -32.39
N ALA A 428 -4.02 -5.06 -31.14
CA ALA A 428 -5.41 -5.17 -30.73
C ALA A 428 -6.06 -3.80 -30.51
N ASP A 429 -7.38 -3.77 -30.60
CA ASP A 429 -8.17 -2.65 -30.14
C ASP A 429 -8.11 -2.58 -28.62
N ASP A 430 -7.99 -1.38 -28.05
CA ASP A 430 -8.18 -1.19 -26.62
C ASP A 430 -9.67 -1.10 -26.28
N LEU A 431 -10.43 -0.45 -27.17
CA LEU A 431 -11.83 -0.11 -26.96
C LEU A 431 -12.57 -0.05 -28.30
N GLN A 432 -13.83 -0.49 -28.32
CA GLN A 432 -14.73 -0.34 -29.47
C GLN A 432 -16.01 0.38 -29.06
N ILE A 433 -16.61 1.13 -29.98
CA ILE A 433 -17.90 1.80 -29.84
C ILE A 433 -18.76 1.55 -31.08
N GLU A 434 -20.08 1.69 -30.93
CA GLU A 434 -21.03 1.68 -32.05
C GLU A 434 -21.75 3.04 -32.12
N ALA A 435 -21.59 3.74 -33.24
CA ALA A 435 -22.28 4.99 -33.50
C ALA A 435 -23.62 4.70 -34.18
N GLY A 436 -24.71 4.97 -33.47
CA GLY A 436 -26.05 4.99 -34.07
C GLY A 436 -26.25 6.15 -35.06
N PRO A 437 -27.34 6.11 -35.84
CA PRO A 437 -27.72 7.18 -36.77
C PRO A 437 -28.04 8.51 -36.08
#